data_AF-A0A375AEU5-F1
#
_entry.id   AF-A0A375AEU5-F1
#
_cell.length_a   1.000
_cell.length_b   1.000
_cell.length_c   1.000
_cell.angle_alpha   90.00
_cell.angle_beta   90.00
_cell.angle_gamma   90.00
#
_symmetry.space_group_name_H-M   'P 1'
#
loop_
_entity.id
_entity.type
_entity.pdbx_description
1 polymer ?
#
loop_
_entity_poly.entity_id
_entity_poly.type
_entity_poly.pdbx_seq_one_letter_code
_entity_poly.pdbx_strand_id
1 'polypeptide(L)'
;MVCTIDLHQPCLLLYLLPEWEIIEQKLSRLSSMNPAERRVQRLLLGHASECQMDSAGRILIASTLRQHAGLTKEVMLVGQFNKFELWDEQTWYRQVKDDIDAEQSTQEPLSERLRDLSL
;
A
#
# COMPACT_ATOMS: atom_id res chain seq x y z
N MET A 1 -12.40 7.68 4.01
CA MET A 1 -11.26 6.99 3.34
C MET A 1 -10.93 5.77 4.16
N VAL A 2 -10.18 4.81 3.62
CA VAL A 2 -9.74 3.62 4.36
C VAL A 2 -8.22 3.53 4.31
N CYS A 3 -7.60 3.33 5.46
CA CYS A 3 -6.17 3.08 5.60
C CYS A 3 -5.95 1.62 5.99
N THR A 4 -5.05 0.93 5.31
CA THR A 4 -4.64 -0.45 5.63
C THR A 4 -3.14 -0.62 5.42
N ILE A 5 -2.59 -1.79 5.72
CA ILE A 5 -1.19 -2.15 5.45
C ILE A 5 -1.00 -2.61 3.99
N ASP A 6 0.23 -2.45 3.47
CA ASP A 6 0.70 -3.25 2.35
C ASP A 6 1.17 -4.64 2.85
N LEU A 7 1.12 -5.66 1.98
CA LEU A 7 1.47 -7.04 2.36
C LEU A 7 2.94 -7.38 2.13
N HIS A 8 3.60 -6.59 1.30
CA HIS A 8 4.96 -6.85 0.83
C HIS A 8 5.92 -5.75 1.27
N GLN A 9 5.39 -4.55 1.47
CA GLN A 9 6.17 -3.36 1.78
C GLN A 9 5.82 -2.78 3.15
N PRO A 10 6.78 -2.15 3.85
CA PRO A 10 6.55 -1.52 5.15
C PRO A 10 5.88 -0.14 5.00
N CYS A 11 4.72 -0.09 4.33
CA CYS A 11 3.97 1.14 4.09
C CYS A 11 2.48 0.94 4.35
N LEU A 12 1.74 2.06 4.38
CA LEU A 12 0.29 2.05 4.48
C LEU A 12 -0.34 2.40 3.14
N LEU A 13 -1.48 1.79 2.86
CA LEU A 13 -2.30 2.06 1.69
C LEU A 13 -3.50 2.92 2.10
N LEU A 14 -3.67 4.06 1.45
CA LEU A 14 -4.79 4.99 1.64
C LEU A 14 -5.68 4.95 0.40
N TYR A 15 -6.90 4.45 0.58
CA TYR A 15 -7.92 4.37 -0.45
C TYR A 15 -9.03 5.37 -0.21
N LEU A 16 -9.50 5.99 -1.30
CA LEU A 16 -10.82 6.60 -1.29
C LEU A 16 -11.88 5.52 -1.16
N LEU A 17 -13.03 5.87 -0.58
CA LEU A 17 -14.07 4.88 -0.29
C LEU A 17 -14.53 4.09 -1.54
N PRO A 18 -14.79 4.71 -2.70
CA PRO A 18 -15.19 3.96 -3.90
C PRO A 18 -14.16 2.92 -4.36
N GLU A 19 -12.86 3.25 -4.22
CA GLU A 19 -11.77 2.33 -4.58
C GLU A 19 -11.64 1.19 -3.56
N TRP A 20 -11.85 1.49 -2.28
CA TRP A 20 -11.87 0.49 -1.23
C TRP A 20 -13.03 -0.51 -1.40
N GLU A 21 -14.22 -0.04 -1.74
CA GLU A 21 -15.39 -0.90 -1.96
C GLU A 21 -15.14 -1.96 -3.05
N ILE A 22 -14.40 -1.61 -4.10
CA ILE A 22 -13.98 -2.56 -5.14
C ILE A 22 -13.06 -3.64 -4.57
N ILE A 23 -12.13 -3.27 -3.68
CA ILE A 23 -11.21 -4.19 -3.01
C ILE A 23 -11.96 -5.09 -2.04
N GLU A 24 -12.84 -4.51 -1.22
CA GLU A 24 -13.67 -5.23 -0.26
C GLU A 24 -14.54 -6.29 -0.95
N GLN A 25 -15.15 -5.95 -2.09
CA GLN A 25 -15.90 -6.93 -2.89
C GLN A 25 -15.02 -8.10 -3.37
N LYS A 26 -13.76 -7.84 -3.77
CA LYS A 26 -12.83 -8.91 -4.15
C LYS A 26 -12.46 -9.77 -2.94
N LEU A 27 -12.18 -9.15 -1.79
CA LEU A 27 -11.84 -9.84 -0.55
C LEU A 27 -13.00 -10.68 -0.01
N SER A 28 -14.25 -10.25 -0.22
CA SER A 28 -15.45 -10.98 0.20
C SER A 28 -15.62 -12.34 -0.51
N ARG A 29 -15.01 -12.49 -1.70
CA ARG A 29 -15.10 -13.72 -2.51
C ARG A 29 -14.02 -14.75 -2.15
N LEU A 30 -13.08 -14.38 -1.29
CA LEU A 30 -12.02 -15.26 -0.84
C LEU A 30 -12.56 -16.30 0.16
N SER A 31 -12.09 -17.54 0.01
CA SER A 31 -12.46 -18.70 0.81
C SER A 31 -11.79 -18.66 2.18
N SER A 32 -12.61 -18.79 3.23
CA SER A 32 -12.14 -18.94 4.60
C SER A 32 -11.46 -20.29 4.87
N MET A 33 -11.66 -21.29 4.00
CA MET A 33 -11.06 -22.63 4.13
C MET A 33 -9.64 -22.67 3.56
N ASN A 34 -9.32 -21.82 2.58
CA ASN A 34 -7.97 -21.71 2.04
C ASN A 34 -7.08 -20.90 3.01
N PRO A 35 -5.99 -21.48 3.56
CA PRO A 35 -5.14 -20.79 4.52
C PRO A 35 -4.44 -19.52 3.98
N ALA A 36 -4.12 -19.46 2.68
CA ALA A 36 -3.48 -18.31 2.07
C ALA A 36 -4.47 -17.15 1.90
N GLU A 37 -5.66 -17.45 1.39
CA GLU A 37 -6.74 -16.47 1.19
C GLU A 37 -7.20 -15.87 2.53
N ARG A 38 -7.42 -16.73 3.53
CA ARG A 38 -7.74 -16.29 4.90
C ARG A 38 -6.65 -15.40 5.51
N ARG A 39 -5.38 -15.64 5.18
CA ARG A 39 -4.26 -14.81 5.66
C ARG A 39 -4.34 -13.41 5.06
N VAL A 40 -4.56 -13.31 3.75
CA VAL A 40 -4.72 -12.02 3.05
C VAL A 40 -5.91 -11.24 3.60
N GLN A 41 -7.06 -11.90 3.79
CA GLN A 41 -8.23 -11.27 4.42
C GLN A 41 -7.91 -10.71 5.81
N ARG A 42 -7.26 -11.50 6.68
CA ARG A 42 -6.89 -11.05 8.03
C ARG A 42 -5.90 -9.89 8.02
N LEU A 43 -4.93 -9.92 7.12
CA LEU A 43 -3.91 -8.88 7.05
C LEU A 43 -4.50 -7.57 6.53
N LEU A 44 -5.25 -7.59 5.42
CA LEU A 44 -5.85 -6.38 4.87
C LEU A 44 -7.07 -5.91 5.68
N LEU A 45 -8.12 -6.72 5.80
CA LEU A 45 -9.34 -6.29 6.51
C LEU A 45 -9.10 -6.09 8.01
N GLY A 46 -8.23 -6.89 8.62
CA GLY A 46 -7.93 -6.75 10.06
C GLY A 46 -7.16 -5.49 10.41
N HIS A 47 -6.48 -4.86 9.45
CA HIS A 47 -5.79 -3.58 9.62
C HIS A 47 -6.54 -2.41 8.95
N ALA A 48 -7.55 -2.69 8.12
CA ALA A 48 -8.36 -1.67 7.49
C ALA A 48 -9.07 -0.83 8.56
N SER A 49 -8.76 0.46 8.59
CA SER A 49 -9.37 1.45 9.46
C SER A 49 -9.95 2.55 8.61
N GLU A 50 -11.20 2.92 8.88
CA GLU A 50 -11.75 4.16 8.35
C GLU A 50 -10.95 5.35 8.90
N CYS A 51 -10.67 6.30 8.01
CA CYS A 51 -10.02 7.56 8.34
C CYS A 51 -10.86 8.71 7.81
N GLN A 52 -11.14 9.67 8.68
CA GLN A 52 -11.77 10.93 8.34
C GLN A 52 -10.72 12.04 8.32
N MET A 53 -10.88 12.95 7.36
CA MET A 53 -10.06 14.13 7.24
C MET A 53 -10.73 15.25 8.04
N ASP A 54 -9.97 15.94 8.88
CA ASP A 54 -10.48 17.12 9.57
C ASP A 54 -10.56 18.34 8.63
N SER A 55 -11.12 19.44 9.13
CA SER A 55 -11.26 20.68 8.35
C SER A 55 -9.94 21.33 7.93
N ALA A 56 -8.81 20.89 8.49
CA ALA A 56 -7.47 21.35 8.15
C ALA A 56 -6.74 20.39 7.21
N GLY A 57 -7.41 19.37 6.69
CA GLY A 57 -6.81 18.41 5.77
C GLY A 57 -6.00 17.30 6.43
N ARG A 58 -6.09 17.12 7.76
CA ARG A 58 -5.29 16.14 8.50
C ARG A 58 -6.06 14.84 8.71
N ILE A 59 -5.33 13.73 8.73
CA ILE A 59 -5.86 12.41 9.07
C ILE A 59 -5.14 11.85 10.31
N LEU A 60 -5.88 11.19 11.19
CA LEU A 60 -5.30 10.49 12.33
C LEU A 60 -5.02 9.04 11.95
N ILE A 61 -3.75 8.64 12.00
CA ILE A 61 -3.35 7.24 11.73
C ILE A 61 -3.28 6.46 13.05
N ALA A 62 -3.98 5.32 13.10
CA ALA A 62 -3.97 4.41 14.24
C ALA A 62 -2.53 4.00 14.62
N SER A 63 -2.28 3.82 15.92
CA SER A 63 -0.94 3.46 16.42
C SER A 63 -0.40 2.15 15.83
N THR A 64 -1.27 1.16 15.65
CA THR A 64 -0.93 -0.14 15.05
C THR A 64 -0.43 0.01 13.61
N LEU A 65 -1.09 0.86 12.81
CA LEU A 65 -0.69 1.15 11.44
C LEU A 65 0.64 1.93 11.40
N ARG A 66 0.82 2.92 12.28
CA ARG A 66 2.10 3.64 12.40
C ARG A 66 3.24 2.69 12.74
N GLN A 67 3.02 1.76 13.65
CA GLN A 67 4.03 0.75 14.03
C GLN A 67 4.36 -0.18 12.87
N HIS A 68 3.36 -0.64 12.11
CA HIS A 68 3.56 -1.50 10.96
C HIS A 68 4.45 -0.84 9.90
N ALA A 69 4.13 0.40 9.51
CA ALA A 69 4.86 1.13 8.47
C ALA A 69 6.10 1.90 8.98
N GLY A 70 6.46 1.71 10.25
CA GLY A 70 7.61 2.39 10.86
C GLY A 70 7.50 3.92 10.86
N LEU A 71 6.29 4.48 10.81
CA LEU A 71 6.09 5.92 10.66
C LEU A 71 6.58 6.66 11.91
N THR A 72 7.60 7.52 11.72
CA THR A 72 8.16 8.34 12.79
C THR A 72 7.69 9.80 12.69
N LYS A 73 8.49 10.68 12.10
CA LYS A 73 8.25 12.12 12.04
C LYS A 73 8.02 12.60 10.61
N GLU A 74 8.94 12.24 9.71
CA GLU A 74 8.89 12.61 8.29
C GLU A 74 8.28 11.45 7.50
N VAL A 75 7.32 11.79 6.65
CA VAL A 75 6.54 10.81 5.90
C VAL A 75 6.45 11.22 4.44
N MET A 76 6.40 10.22 3.56
CA MET A 76 6.22 10.41 2.13
C MET A 76 4.83 9.93 1.71
N LEU A 77 4.09 10.82 1.05
CA LEU A 77 2.82 10.49 0.41
C LEU A 77 3.06 10.27 -1.08
N VAL A 78 2.92 9.04 -1.54
CA VAL A 78 3.21 8.62 -2.92
C VAL A 78 1.92 8.28 -3.63
N GLY A 79 1.66 8.90 -4.78
CA GLY A 79 0.46 8.64 -5.58
C GLY A 79 0.62 7.39 -6.45
N GLN A 80 -0.36 6.48 -6.39
CA GLN A 80 -0.36 5.21 -7.13
C GLN A 80 -1.69 5.02 -7.86
N PHE A 81 -2.03 6.01 -8.70
CA PHE A 81 -3.31 6.12 -9.42
C PHE A 81 -4.54 6.07 -8.50
N ASN A 82 -5.00 4.88 -8.13
CA ASN A 82 -6.25 4.66 -7.40
C ASN A 82 -6.09 4.65 -5.86
N LYS A 83 -4.87 4.86 -5.38
CA LYS A 83 -4.54 4.92 -3.95
C LYS A 83 -3.35 5.84 -3.72
N PHE A 84 -3.12 6.14 -2.46
CA PHE A 84 -1.83 6.65 -2.01
C PHE A 84 -1.12 5.61 -1.17
N GLU A 85 0.19 5.63 -1.21
CA GLU A 85 1.03 4.95 -0.24
C GLU A 85 1.59 5.98 0.74
N LEU A 86 1.60 5.62 2.02
CA LEU A 86 2.19 6.43 3.08
C LEU A 86 3.36 5.67 3.68
N TRP A 87 4.54 6.28 3.57
CA TRP A 87 5.81 5.70 3.95
C TRP A 87 6.51 6.54 5.01
N ASP A 88 7.36 5.92 5.81
CA ASP A 88 8.45 6.63 6.48
C ASP A 88 9.45 7.11 5.41
N GLU A 89 9.89 8.37 5.51
CA GLU A 89 10.67 9.01 4.46
C GLU A 89 11.99 8.29 4.14
N GLN A 90 12.74 7.89 5.17
CA GLN A 90 14.01 7.21 4.98
C GLN A 90 13.81 5.83 4.36
N THR A 91 12.74 5.15 4.77
CA THR A 91 12.36 3.85 4.22
C THR A 91 11.97 3.97 2.75
N TRP A 92 11.22 5.00 2.37
CA TRP A 92 10.89 5.29 0.97
C TRP A 92 12.13 5.54 0.10
N TYR A 93 13.06 6.39 0.54
CA TYR A 93 14.27 6.66 -0.24
C TYR A 93 15.14 5.41 -0.44
N ARG A 94 15.20 4.54 0.57
CA ARG A 94 15.87 3.25 0.43
C ARG A 94 15.17 2.37 -0.60
N GLN A 95 13.85 2.23 -0.51
CA GLN A 95 13.06 1.44 -1.46
C GLN A 95 13.26 1.93 -2.89
N VAL A 96 13.17 3.24 -3.14
CA VAL A 96 13.41 3.83 -4.46
C VAL A 96 14.82 3.53 -4.97
N LYS A 97 15.83 3.63 -4.10
CA LYS A 97 17.20 3.31 -4.48
C LYS A 97 17.34 1.83 -4.86
N ASP A 98 16.79 0.94 -4.05
CA ASP A 98 16.84 -0.50 -4.28
C ASP A 98 16.11 -0.87 -5.59
N ASP A 99 14.98 -0.24 -5.89
CA ASP A 99 14.24 -0.44 -7.14
C ASP A 99 15.01 0.07 -8.37
N ILE A 100 15.70 1.22 -8.26
CA ILE A 100 16.55 1.75 -9.35
C ILE A 100 17.74 0.81 -9.60
N ASP A 101 18.40 0.34 -8.55
CA ASP A 101 19.53 -0.58 -8.67
C ASP A 101 19.07 -1.93 -9.29
N ALA A 102 17.87 -2.40 -8.92
CA ALA A 102 17.26 -3.61 -9.48
C ALA A 102 16.95 -3.45 -10.97
N GLU A 103 16.39 -2.32 -11.40
CA GLU A 103 16.12 -2.04 -12.82
C GLU A 103 17.42 -1.96 -13.64
N GLN A 104 18.48 -1.34 -13.11
CA GLN A 104 19.77 -1.24 -13.78
C GLN A 104 20.52 -2.57 -13.89
N SER A 105 20.32 -3.47 -12.93
CA SER A 105 20.96 -4.79 -12.88
C SER A 105 20.13 -5.90 -13.53
N THR A 106 18.87 -5.61 -13.88
CA THR A 106 17.96 -6.56 -14.51
C THR A 106 18.49 -6.99 -15.88
N GLN A 107 18.73 -8.30 -16.01
CA GLN A 107 19.01 -8.95 -17.29
C GLN A 107 17.78 -9.66 -17.87
N GLU A 108 16.68 -9.67 -17.12
CA GLU A 108 15.43 -10.27 -17.57
C GLU A 108 14.78 -9.42 -18.67
N PRO A 109 14.19 -10.05 -19.70
CA PRO A 109 13.49 -9.31 -20.73
C PRO A 109 12.29 -8.58 -20.12
N LEU A 110 12.18 -7.27 -20.38
CA LEU A 110 11.02 -6.47 -20.02
C LEU A 110 9.73 -7.21 -20.44
N SER A 111 8.75 -7.25 -19.54
CA SER A 111 7.42 -7.78 -19.86
C SER A 111 6.81 -7.05 -21.04
N GLU A 112 5.93 -7.70 -21.82
CA GLU A 112 5.28 -7.07 -22.99
C GLU A 112 4.65 -5.72 -22.64
N ARG A 113 3.99 -5.61 -21.49
CA ARG A 113 3.37 -4.37 -21.00
C ARG A 113 4.38 -3.26 -20.70
N LEU A 114 5.57 -3.59 -20.22
CA LEU A 114 6.62 -2.61 -19.95
C LEU A 114 7.28 -2.11 -21.24
N ARG A 115 7.32 -2.96 -22.29
CA ARG A 115 7.79 -2.54 -23.62
C ARG A 115 6.84 -1.56 -24.29
N ASP A 116 5.54 -1.71 -24.08
CA ASP A 116 4.55 -0.76 -24.60
C ASP A 116 4.60 0.60 -23.86
N LEU A 117 5.15 0.61 -22.64
CA LEU A 117 5.23 1.78 -21.76
C LEU A 117 6.56 2.56 -21.88
N SER A 118 7.61 1.96 -22.45
CA SER A 118 8.93 2.60 -22.51
C SER A 118 8.83 4.02 -23.11
N LEU A 119 9.21 5.01 -22.29
CA LEU A 119 9.22 6.44 -22.62
C LEU A 119 10.28 6.79 -23.66
#